data_AF-A0A3N5JV81-F1
#
_entry.id   AF-A0A3N5JV81-F1
#
_cell.length_a   1.000
_cell.length_b   1.000
_cell.length_c   1.000
_cell.angle_alpha   90.00
_cell.angle_beta   90.00
_cell.angle_gamma   90.00
#
_symmetry.space_group_name_H-M   'P 1'
#
loop_
_entity.id
_entity.type
_entity.pdbx_description
1 polymer ?
#
loop_
_entity_poly.entity_id
_entity_poly.type
_entity_poly.pdbx_seq_one_letter_code
_entity_poly.pdbx_strand_id
1 'polypeptide(L)'
;MLKLGFNWRDILRAPRLALSLQRMWIQLVGLTFGLLFYLLLTYLGMMAAGYSLKTAWMQNGLLPCFFAIGDQFPWYSWLLTGIGSLILVFSLMITNTAVSRAIYMTSKGNSFYSWKEAFAFAFRKIASILLTPISLIVLIGFMVLGALIIGLLAKIPFIGALGFSLFTVFWILGALILVFFVLATIVATLLVPSVLATTDEDAFEAIFQSFSIVWSHPWRFIFYEGLTLILSLLALGGMAFFMKQALFIVNYLFAAFIGGDFVNL
;
A
#
# COMPACT_ATOMS: atom_id res chain seq x y z
N MET A 1 15.78 -2.21 25.14
CA MET A 1 14.30 -2.15 25.02
C MET A 1 13.90 -0.70 24.82
N LEU A 2 13.07 -0.41 23.82
CA LEU A 2 12.62 0.96 23.54
C LEU A 2 11.47 1.32 24.50
N LYS A 3 11.59 2.39 25.28
CA LYS A 3 10.52 2.87 26.17
C LYS A 3 9.52 3.69 25.36
N LEU A 4 8.33 3.11 25.14
CA LEU A 4 7.18 3.77 24.49
C LEU A 4 6.24 4.35 25.56
N GLY A 5 5.76 5.56 25.34
CA GLY A 5 4.70 6.16 26.14
C GLY A 5 3.29 5.84 25.63
N PHE A 6 3.18 5.16 24.48
CA PHE A 6 1.96 4.85 23.74
C PHE A 6 1.11 6.08 23.41
N ASN A 7 1.79 7.19 23.10
CA ASN A 7 1.19 8.49 22.78
C ASN A 7 1.75 9.03 21.46
N TRP A 8 1.14 10.10 20.93
CA TRP A 8 1.56 10.77 19.69
C TRP A 8 3.06 11.14 19.65
N ARG A 9 3.69 11.37 20.81
CA ARG A 9 5.12 11.68 20.93
C ARG A 9 6.02 10.55 20.42
N ASP A 10 5.56 9.31 20.49
CA ASP A 10 6.31 8.17 19.99
C ASP A 10 6.35 8.16 18.45
N ILE A 11 5.31 8.68 17.79
CA ILE A 11 5.23 8.80 16.34
C ILE A 11 6.31 9.75 15.81
N LEU A 12 6.63 10.82 16.55
CA LEU A 12 7.72 11.74 16.18
C LEU A 12 9.09 11.04 16.09
N ARG A 13 9.26 9.89 16.74
CA ARG A 13 10.50 9.10 16.66
C ARG A 13 10.53 8.19 15.43
N ALA A 14 9.40 8.01 14.73
CA ALA A 14 9.28 7.06 13.63
C ALA A 14 10.29 7.30 12.49
N PRO A 15 10.55 8.54 12.01
CA PRO A 15 11.55 8.75 10.96
C PRO A 15 12.95 8.29 11.37
N ARG A 16 13.36 8.63 12.61
CA ARG A 16 14.66 8.21 13.15
C ARG A 16 14.75 6.68 13.29
N LEU A 17 13.66 6.04 13.70
CA LEU A 17 13.61 4.58 13.74
C LEU A 17 13.66 3.98 12.33
N ALA A 18 12.99 4.57 11.35
CA ALA A 18 13.03 4.08 9.97
C ALA A 18 14.43 4.16 9.34
N LEU A 19 15.25 5.15 9.73
CA LEU A 19 16.64 5.35 9.30
C LEU A 19 17.61 4.30 9.88
N SER A 20 17.44 3.05 9.46
CA SER A 20 18.38 1.95 9.70
C SER A 20 18.69 1.28 8.37
N LEU A 21 19.96 1.00 8.10
CA LEU A 21 20.39 0.36 6.86
C LEU A 21 19.64 -0.95 6.60
N GLN A 22 19.40 -1.74 7.65
CA GLN A 22 18.64 -2.97 7.58
C GLN A 22 17.19 -2.75 7.11
N ARG A 23 16.51 -1.72 7.64
CA ARG A 23 15.10 -1.42 7.34
C ARG A 23 14.95 -0.85 5.94
N MET A 24 15.86 0.05 5.58
CA MET A 24 15.96 0.60 4.22
C MET A 24 16.26 -0.51 3.21
N TRP A 25 17.14 -1.46 3.54
CA TRP A 25 17.45 -2.61 2.69
C TRP A 25 16.23 -3.49 2.42
N ILE A 26 15.47 -3.84 3.46
CA ILE A 26 14.24 -4.63 3.33
C ILE A 26 13.26 -3.93 2.37
N GLN A 27 13.03 -2.63 2.57
CA GLN A 27 12.11 -1.87 1.73
C GLN A 27 12.62 -1.73 0.29
N LEU A 28 13.92 -1.51 0.11
CA LEU A 28 14.55 -1.39 -1.20
C LEU A 28 14.39 -2.66 -2.02
N VAL A 29 14.63 -3.84 -1.41
CA VAL A 29 14.48 -5.13 -2.09
C VAL A 29 13.03 -5.34 -2.55
N GLY A 30 12.06 -5.08 -1.67
CA GLY A 30 10.64 -5.18 -2.03
C GLY A 30 10.23 -4.22 -3.14
N LEU A 31 10.56 -2.94 -2.97
CA LEU A 31 10.21 -1.91 -3.93
C LEU A 31 10.85 -2.20 -5.29
N THR A 32 12.11 -2.63 -5.32
CA THR A 32 12.80 -3.01 -6.57
C THR A 32 12.12 -4.19 -7.24
N PHE A 33 11.81 -5.25 -6.48
CA PHE A 33 11.10 -6.42 -7.00
C PHE A 33 9.74 -6.02 -7.57
N GLY A 34 8.90 -5.35 -6.79
CA GLY A 34 7.58 -4.91 -7.22
C GLY A 34 7.63 -3.98 -8.44
N LEU A 35 8.57 -3.02 -8.45
CA LEU A 35 8.75 -2.07 -9.54
C LEU A 35 9.19 -2.77 -10.83
N LEU A 36 10.08 -3.77 -10.75
CA LEU A 36 10.49 -4.53 -11.93
C LEU A 36 9.30 -5.24 -12.60
N PHE A 37 8.46 -5.94 -11.83
CA PHE A 37 7.27 -6.59 -12.38
C PHE A 37 6.25 -5.58 -12.91
N TYR A 38 6.07 -4.47 -12.20
CA TYR A 38 5.23 -3.36 -12.67
C TYR A 38 5.71 -2.83 -14.03
N LEU A 39 7.00 -2.51 -14.16
CA LEU A 39 7.59 -2.00 -15.39
C LEU A 39 7.43 -2.99 -16.53
N LEU A 40 7.80 -4.26 -16.31
CA LEU A 40 7.72 -5.30 -17.32
C LEU A 40 6.29 -5.45 -17.85
N LEU A 41 5.30 -5.61 -16.98
CA LEU A 41 3.91 -5.81 -17.39
C LEU A 41 3.30 -4.55 -18.02
N THR A 42 3.65 -3.37 -17.52
CA THR A 42 3.13 -2.10 -18.06
C THR A 42 3.68 -1.83 -19.46
N TYR A 43 4.98 -2.03 -19.68
CA TYR A 43 5.58 -1.89 -21.02
C TYR A 43 5.09 -2.95 -21.99
N LEU A 44 4.89 -4.20 -21.54
CA LEU A 44 4.25 -5.24 -22.34
C LEU A 44 2.81 -4.83 -22.73
N GLY A 45 2.07 -4.22 -21.80
CA GLY A 45 0.74 -3.66 -22.06
C GLY A 45 0.76 -2.57 -23.15
N MET A 46 1.74 -1.67 -23.12
CA MET A 46 1.91 -0.64 -24.15
C MET A 46 2.24 -1.26 -25.51
N MET A 47 3.19 -2.20 -25.55
CA MET A 47 3.56 -2.89 -26.78
C MET A 47 2.38 -3.66 -27.39
N ALA A 48 1.58 -4.32 -26.55
CA ALA A 48 0.37 -5.00 -26.99
C ALA A 48 -0.66 -4.05 -27.60
N ALA A 49 -0.71 -2.79 -27.14
CA ALA A 49 -1.55 -1.73 -27.71
C ALA A 49 -0.99 -1.09 -28.98
N GLY A 50 0.16 -1.56 -29.49
CA GLY A 50 0.81 -1.02 -30.68
C GLY A 50 1.76 0.17 -30.44
N TYR A 51 2.02 0.50 -29.17
CA TYR A 51 2.95 1.57 -28.82
C TYR A 51 4.41 1.14 -29.04
N SER A 52 5.22 1.99 -29.67
CA SER A 52 6.64 1.68 -29.85
C SER A 52 7.38 1.77 -28.50
N LEU A 53 8.25 0.79 -28.21
CA LEU A 53 9.00 0.77 -26.94
C LEU A 53 9.89 2.01 -26.78
N LYS A 54 10.47 2.50 -27.88
CA LYS A 54 11.33 3.69 -27.87
C LYS A 54 10.56 4.94 -27.46
N THR A 55 9.39 5.17 -28.06
CA THR A 55 8.56 6.34 -27.71
C THR A 55 8.03 6.23 -26.29
N ALA A 56 7.58 5.03 -25.90
CA ALA A 56 7.09 4.76 -24.55
C ALA A 56 8.17 5.05 -23.50
N TRP A 57 9.40 4.58 -23.71
CA TRP A 57 10.51 4.78 -22.79
C TRP A 57 10.94 6.26 -22.69
N MET A 58 11.02 6.96 -23.82
CA MET A 58 11.37 8.39 -23.82
C MET A 58 10.32 9.26 -23.11
N GLN A 59 9.04 8.86 -23.13
CA GLN A 59 7.98 9.60 -22.47
C GLN A 59 7.86 9.26 -20.98
N ASN A 60 8.03 7.99 -20.61
CA ASN A 60 7.62 7.48 -19.30
C ASN A 60 8.76 6.99 -18.39
N GLY A 61 9.90 6.58 -18.97
CA GLY A 61 11.07 6.09 -18.23
C GLY A 61 10.73 5.03 -17.17
N LEU A 62 11.11 5.29 -15.92
CA LEU A 62 10.96 4.34 -14.81
C LEU A 62 9.59 4.42 -14.10
N LEU A 63 8.69 5.31 -14.53
CA LEU A 63 7.37 5.47 -13.92
C LEU A 63 6.28 5.58 -15.01
N PRO A 64 6.11 4.53 -15.84
CA PRO A 64 5.01 4.50 -16.79
C PRO A 64 3.68 4.55 -16.04
N CYS A 65 2.76 5.40 -16.50
CA CYS A 65 1.43 5.52 -15.91
C CYS A 65 0.41 5.71 -17.03
N PHE A 66 -0.45 4.70 -17.23
CA PHE A 66 -1.46 4.74 -18.30
C PHE A 66 -2.44 5.89 -18.12
N PHE A 67 -2.79 6.23 -16.87
CA PHE A 67 -3.65 7.37 -16.57
C PHE A 67 -3.04 8.72 -16.98
N ALA A 68 -1.70 8.83 -16.96
CA ALA A 68 -1.01 10.07 -17.32
C ALA A 68 -0.88 10.26 -18.83
N ILE A 69 -0.92 9.18 -19.62
CA ILE A 69 -0.71 9.21 -21.07
C ILE A 69 -1.96 9.67 -21.82
N GLY A 70 -3.15 9.57 -21.21
CA GLY A 70 -4.40 10.12 -21.77
C GLY A 70 -4.94 9.39 -23.02
N ASP A 71 -4.22 8.39 -23.52
CA ASP A 71 -4.62 7.60 -24.68
C ASP A 71 -5.62 6.49 -24.34
N GLN A 72 -6.44 6.13 -25.33
CA GLN A 72 -7.35 5.00 -25.22
C GLN A 72 -6.61 3.68 -25.42
N PHE A 73 -6.12 3.11 -24.31
CA PHE A 73 -5.56 1.77 -24.31
C PHE A 73 -6.66 0.69 -24.34
N PRO A 74 -6.46 -0.40 -25.09
CA PRO A 74 -7.33 -1.57 -25.04
C PRO A 74 -7.42 -2.19 -23.64
N TRP A 75 -8.53 -2.90 -23.37
CA TRP A 75 -8.80 -3.50 -22.05
C TRP A 75 -7.72 -4.48 -21.58
N TYR A 76 -7.07 -5.22 -22.50
CA TYR A 76 -6.02 -6.18 -22.15
C TYR A 76 -4.74 -5.50 -21.65
N SER A 77 -4.42 -4.30 -22.16
CA SER A 77 -3.28 -3.50 -21.69
C SER A 77 -3.54 -2.96 -20.28
N TRP A 78 -4.78 -2.56 -20.00
CA TRP A 78 -5.22 -2.20 -18.65
C TRP A 78 -5.12 -3.38 -17.68
N LEU A 79 -5.48 -4.59 -18.13
CA LEU A 79 -5.37 -5.80 -17.32
C LEU A 79 -3.91 -6.11 -16.96
N LEU A 80 -2.99 -6.05 -17.93
CA LEU A 80 -1.56 -6.29 -17.67
C LEU A 80 -0.97 -5.28 -16.67
N THR A 81 -1.26 -3.99 -16.88
CA THR A 81 -0.83 -2.92 -15.98
C THR A 81 -1.45 -3.06 -14.58
N GLY A 82 -2.72 -3.47 -14.51
CA GLY A 82 -3.41 -3.77 -13.27
C GLY A 82 -2.75 -4.90 -12.49
N ILE A 83 -2.38 -6.00 -13.15
CA ILE A 83 -1.64 -7.11 -12.52
C ILE A 83 -0.28 -6.63 -12.01
N GLY A 84 0.47 -5.86 -12.82
CA GLY A 84 1.74 -5.29 -12.38
C GLY A 84 1.61 -4.40 -11.15
N SER A 85 0.56 -3.56 -11.13
CA SER A 85 0.25 -2.69 -10.00
C SER A 85 -0.10 -3.48 -8.74
N LEU A 86 -0.87 -4.57 -8.88
CA LEU A 86 -1.21 -5.46 -7.77
C LEU A 86 0.03 -6.16 -7.19
N ILE A 87 0.94 -6.64 -8.05
CA ILE A 87 2.21 -7.25 -7.61
C ILE A 87 3.06 -6.23 -6.83
N LEU A 88 3.12 -4.98 -7.31
CA LEU A 88 3.82 -3.90 -6.61
C LEU A 88 3.21 -3.65 -5.22
N VAL A 89 1.88 -3.51 -5.14
CA VAL A 89 1.18 -3.33 -3.85
C VAL A 89 1.43 -4.50 -2.91
N PHE A 90 1.34 -5.74 -3.39
CA PHE A 90 1.59 -6.93 -2.56
C PHE A 90 3.03 -7.01 -2.09
N SER A 91 4.00 -6.68 -2.94
CA SER A 91 5.41 -6.60 -2.54
C SER A 91 5.64 -5.56 -1.44
N LEU A 92 4.99 -4.39 -1.55
CA LEU A 92 5.02 -3.35 -0.51
C LEU A 92 4.38 -3.83 0.79
N MET A 93 3.24 -4.53 0.76
CA MET A 93 2.61 -5.06 1.98
C MET A 93 3.48 -6.10 2.69
N ILE A 94 4.13 -7.00 1.95
CA ILE A 94 5.04 -8.02 2.50
C ILE A 94 6.24 -7.34 3.16
N THR A 95 6.85 -6.38 2.48
CA THR A 95 8.03 -5.68 3.01
C THR A 95 7.71 -4.75 4.17
N ASN A 96 6.55 -4.07 4.14
CA ASN A 96 6.04 -3.33 5.29
C ASN A 96 5.84 -4.25 6.51
N THR A 97 5.42 -5.51 6.31
CA THR A 97 5.29 -6.48 7.40
C THR A 97 6.65 -6.87 7.96
N ALA A 98 7.63 -7.13 7.08
CA ALA A 98 9.00 -7.44 7.49
C ALA A 98 9.64 -6.27 8.27
N VAL A 99 9.51 -5.03 7.79
CA VAL A 99 9.99 -3.83 8.49
C VAL A 99 9.29 -3.66 9.83
N SER A 100 7.96 -3.79 9.87
CA SER A 100 7.18 -3.70 11.10
C SER A 100 7.64 -4.75 12.13
N ARG A 101 7.89 -6.00 11.70
CA ARG A 101 8.38 -7.07 12.58
C ARG A 101 9.80 -6.78 13.08
N ALA A 102 10.68 -6.26 12.25
CA ALA A 102 12.03 -5.87 12.67
C ALA A 102 12.00 -4.73 13.71
N ILE A 103 11.13 -3.73 13.53
CA ILE A 103 10.93 -2.66 14.51
C ILE A 103 10.36 -3.22 15.82
N TYR A 104 9.37 -4.11 15.74
CA TYR A 104 8.77 -4.73 16.91
C TYR A 104 9.78 -5.53 17.74
N MET A 105 10.59 -6.38 17.09
CA MET A 105 11.61 -7.20 17.78
C MET A 105 12.71 -6.34 18.41
N THR A 106 13.19 -5.31 17.71
CA THR A 106 14.17 -4.37 18.27
C THR A 106 13.59 -3.56 19.43
N SER A 107 12.31 -3.21 19.38
CA SER A 107 11.60 -2.53 20.47
C SER A 107 11.50 -3.41 21.72
N LYS A 108 11.26 -4.73 21.54
CA LYS A 108 11.31 -5.75 22.61
C LYS A 108 12.71 -6.00 23.18
N GLY A 109 13.78 -5.46 22.58
CA GLY A 109 15.16 -5.62 23.05
C GLY A 109 15.96 -6.67 22.31
N ASN A 110 15.41 -7.31 21.27
CA ASN A 110 16.18 -8.14 20.36
C ASN A 110 16.89 -7.26 19.32
N SER A 111 18.05 -6.72 19.69
CA SER A 111 18.84 -5.81 18.86
C SER A 111 19.48 -6.48 17.63
N PHE A 112 19.63 -7.81 17.65
CA PHE A 112 20.31 -8.58 16.60
C PHE A 112 19.36 -9.26 15.61
N TYR A 113 18.06 -8.95 15.67
CA TYR A 113 17.08 -9.52 14.75
C TYR A 113 17.43 -9.20 13.30
N SER A 114 17.69 -10.22 12.48
CA SER A 114 18.25 -10.04 11.13
C SER A 114 17.19 -9.72 10.07
N TRP A 115 17.61 -9.16 8.93
CA TRP A 115 16.69 -8.90 7.81
C TRP A 115 16.14 -10.19 7.20
N LYS A 116 16.92 -11.27 7.24
CA LYS A 116 16.51 -12.60 6.77
C LYS A 116 15.38 -13.16 7.63
N GLU A 117 15.48 -13.04 8.95
CA GLU A 117 14.40 -13.42 9.87
C GLU A 117 13.14 -12.60 9.65
N ALA A 118 13.28 -11.30 9.39
CA ALA A 118 12.16 -10.41 9.09
C ALA A 118 11.40 -10.85 7.83
N PHE A 119 12.13 -11.17 6.75
CA PHE A 119 11.52 -11.71 5.54
C PHE A 119 10.94 -13.11 5.75
N ALA A 120 11.63 -14.00 6.44
CA ALA A 120 11.12 -15.35 6.74
C ALA A 120 9.77 -15.28 7.48
N PHE A 121 9.65 -14.35 8.42
CA PHE A 121 8.38 -14.07 9.09
C PHE A 121 7.30 -13.58 8.11
N ALA A 122 7.61 -12.58 7.29
CA ALA A 122 6.65 -12.01 6.35
C ALA A 122 6.18 -13.04 5.32
N PHE A 123 7.08 -13.87 4.78
CA PHE A 123 6.72 -14.95 3.86
C PHE A 123 5.90 -16.06 4.52
N ARG A 124 6.18 -16.39 5.79
CA ARG A 124 5.34 -17.33 6.55
C ARG A 124 3.90 -16.82 6.71
N LYS A 125 3.70 -15.50 6.80
CA LYS A 125 2.39 -14.86 6.97
C LYS A 125 1.83 -14.26 5.66
N ILE A 126 2.38 -14.62 4.50
CA ILE A 126 1.97 -14.05 3.20
C ILE A 126 0.48 -14.23 2.94
N ALA A 127 -0.07 -15.40 3.26
CA ALA A 127 -1.50 -15.67 3.11
C ALA A 127 -2.31 -14.69 3.97
N SER A 128 -1.95 -14.48 5.23
CA SER A 128 -2.66 -13.55 6.11
C SER A 128 -2.54 -12.09 5.65
N ILE A 129 -1.34 -11.67 5.22
CA ILE A 129 -1.09 -10.30 4.74
C ILE A 129 -2.00 -9.96 3.55
N LEU A 130 -2.16 -10.90 2.62
CA LEU A 130 -2.92 -10.69 1.39
C LEU A 130 -4.41 -10.99 1.56
N LEU A 131 -4.76 -12.06 2.26
CA LEU A 131 -6.15 -12.48 2.43
C LEU A 131 -6.95 -11.50 3.28
N THR A 132 -6.36 -10.78 4.23
CA THR A 132 -7.11 -9.81 5.04
C THR A 132 -7.75 -8.71 4.18
N PRO A 133 -7.02 -7.88 3.40
CA PRO A 133 -7.67 -6.88 2.55
C PRO A 133 -8.51 -7.50 1.43
N ILE A 134 -8.06 -8.62 0.84
CA ILE A 134 -8.79 -9.28 -0.26
C ILE A 134 -10.15 -9.81 0.22
N SER A 135 -10.21 -10.45 1.39
CA SER A 135 -11.47 -10.98 1.93
C SER A 135 -12.48 -9.87 2.23
N LEU A 136 -12.03 -8.72 2.73
CA LEU A 136 -12.89 -7.55 2.93
C LEU A 136 -13.43 -7.01 1.60
N ILE A 137 -12.59 -6.90 0.57
CA ILE A 137 -13.02 -6.49 -0.78
C ILE A 137 -14.02 -7.48 -1.38
N VAL A 138 -13.75 -8.78 -1.25
CA VAL A 138 -14.64 -9.84 -1.74
C VAL A 138 -16.00 -9.78 -1.02
N LEU A 139 -16.01 -9.56 0.29
CA LEU A 139 -17.24 -9.44 1.07
C LEU A 139 -18.04 -8.20 0.68
N ILE A 140 -17.38 -7.05 0.48
CA ILE A 140 -18.00 -5.85 -0.11
C ILE A 140 -18.63 -6.19 -1.47
N GLY A 141 -17.90 -6.93 -2.32
CA GLY A 141 -18.38 -7.39 -3.62
C GLY A 141 -19.67 -8.21 -3.50
N PHE A 142 -19.72 -9.18 -2.59
CA PHE A 142 -20.93 -9.97 -2.34
C PHE A 142 -22.10 -9.12 -1.83
N MET A 143 -21.85 -8.14 -0.96
CA MET A 143 -22.90 -7.24 -0.47
C MET A 143 -23.46 -6.36 -1.60
N VAL A 144 -22.59 -5.81 -2.46
CA VAL A 144 -23.01 -5.01 -3.62
C VAL A 144 -23.78 -5.86 -4.62
N LEU A 145 -23.31 -7.08 -4.92
CA LEU A 145 -24.03 -8.02 -5.79
C LEU A 145 -25.42 -8.34 -5.24
N GLY A 146 -25.53 -8.60 -3.93
CA GLY A 146 -26.82 -8.79 -3.26
C GLY A 146 -27.73 -7.57 -3.42
N ALA A 147 -27.20 -6.36 -3.21
CA ALA A 147 -27.96 -5.13 -3.38
C ALA A 147 -28.44 -4.91 -4.82
N LEU A 148 -27.63 -5.26 -5.83
CA LEU A 148 -28.01 -5.18 -7.24
C LEU A 148 -29.15 -6.14 -7.59
N ILE A 149 -29.10 -7.39 -7.09
CA ILE A 149 -30.17 -8.38 -7.29
C ILE A 149 -31.48 -7.88 -6.68
N ILE A 150 -31.43 -7.33 -5.47
CA ILE A 150 -32.61 -6.79 -4.79
C ILE A 150 -33.13 -5.55 -5.53
N GLY A 151 -32.23 -4.68 -6.02
CA GLY A 151 -32.60 -3.53 -6.85
C GLY A 151 -33.32 -3.94 -8.15
N LEU A 152 -32.91 -5.06 -8.77
CA LEU A 152 -33.61 -5.65 -9.91
C LEU A 152 -35.01 -6.16 -9.52
N LEU A 153 -35.16 -6.82 -8.37
CA LEU A 153 -36.47 -7.26 -7.86
C LEU A 153 -37.40 -6.08 -7.54
N ALA A 154 -36.85 -4.95 -7.08
CA ALA A 154 -37.61 -3.73 -6.79
C ALA A 154 -38.22 -3.09 -8.06
N LYS A 155 -37.80 -3.50 -9.26
CA LYS A 155 -38.38 -3.04 -10.53
C LYS A 155 -39.76 -3.65 -10.82
N ILE A 156 -40.17 -4.70 -10.11
CA ILE A 156 -41.48 -5.35 -10.31
C ILE A 156 -42.59 -4.38 -9.85
N PRO A 157 -43.58 -4.04 -10.70
CA PRO A 157 -44.64 -3.10 -10.35
C PRO A 157 -45.44 -3.60 -9.14
N PHE A 158 -45.86 -2.65 -8.29
CA PHE A 158 -46.59 -2.85 -7.02
C PHE A 158 -45.77 -3.57 -5.91
N ILE A 159 -45.24 -4.76 -6.17
CA ILE A 159 -44.48 -5.56 -5.20
C ILE A 159 -43.15 -4.89 -4.85
N GLY A 160 -42.44 -4.34 -5.83
CA GLY A 160 -41.15 -3.69 -5.64
C GLY A 160 -41.26 -2.40 -4.82
N ALA A 161 -42.27 -1.56 -5.10
CA ALA A 161 -42.50 -0.32 -4.36
C ALA A 161 -42.88 -0.58 -2.89
N LEU A 162 -43.76 -1.57 -2.65
CA LEU A 162 -44.15 -1.96 -1.29
C LEU A 162 -42.99 -2.59 -0.52
N GLY A 163 -42.25 -3.52 -1.15
CA GLY A 163 -41.09 -4.17 -0.53
C GLY A 163 -39.97 -3.19 -0.21
N PHE A 164 -39.66 -2.26 -1.13
CA PHE A 164 -38.65 -1.24 -0.86
C PHE A 164 -39.07 -0.32 0.29
N SER A 165 -40.30 0.20 0.26
CA SER A 165 -40.81 1.11 1.30
C SER A 165 -40.88 0.44 2.67
N LEU A 166 -41.34 -0.81 2.74
CA LEU A 166 -41.51 -1.54 4.01
C LEU A 166 -40.17 -1.92 4.65
N PHE A 167 -39.17 -2.29 3.84
CA PHE A 167 -37.84 -2.69 4.32
C PHE A 167 -36.80 -1.57 4.29
N THR A 168 -37.20 -0.30 4.11
CA THR A 168 -36.29 0.86 4.04
C THR A 168 -35.25 0.90 5.15
N VAL A 169 -35.66 0.62 6.40
CA VAL A 169 -34.75 0.59 7.55
C VAL A 169 -33.64 -0.45 7.36
N PHE A 170 -33.97 -1.65 6.87
CA PHE A 170 -32.97 -2.70 6.60
C PHE A 170 -32.03 -2.33 5.45
N TRP A 171 -32.53 -1.63 4.41
CA TRP A 171 -31.68 -1.15 3.32
C TRP A 171 -30.67 -0.12 3.81
N ILE A 172 -31.10 0.82 4.66
CA ILE A 172 -30.22 1.81 5.27
C ILE A 172 -29.18 1.14 6.18
N LEU A 173 -29.59 0.16 7.00
CA LEU A 173 -28.66 -0.61 7.83
C LEU A 173 -27.64 -1.38 6.99
N GLY A 174 -28.07 -2.01 5.89
CA GLY A 174 -27.17 -2.69 4.96
C GLY A 174 -26.15 -1.74 4.32
N ALA A 175 -26.60 -0.55 3.90
CA ALA A 175 -25.72 0.48 3.38
C ALA A 175 -24.74 1.03 4.44
N LEU A 176 -25.18 1.20 5.69
CA LEU A 176 -24.32 1.60 6.79
C LEU A 176 -23.24 0.55 7.06
N ILE A 177 -23.59 -0.73 7.08
CA ILE A 177 -22.64 -1.83 7.22
C ILE A 177 -21.63 -1.78 6.06
N LEU A 178 -22.08 -1.60 4.81
CA LEU A 178 -21.19 -1.48 3.65
C LEU A 178 -20.15 -0.36 3.83
N VAL A 179 -20.57 0.82 4.32
CA VAL A 179 -19.66 1.93 4.63
C VAL A 179 -18.60 1.52 5.66
N PHE A 180 -19.00 0.82 6.72
CA PHE A 180 -18.05 0.31 7.71
C PHE A 180 -17.06 -0.70 7.13
N PHE A 181 -17.49 -1.59 6.23
CA PHE A 181 -16.58 -2.52 5.54
C PHE A 181 -15.58 -1.79 4.65
N VAL A 182 -16.00 -0.73 3.94
CA VAL A 182 -15.11 0.10 3.13
C VAL A 182 -14.05 0.77 4.02
N LEU A 183 -14.47 1.38 5.14
CA LEU A 183 -13.54 1.97 6.11
C LEU A 183 -12.57 0.95 6.70
N ALA A 184 -13.07 -0.23 7.09
CA ALA A 184 -12.24 -1.31 7.58
C ALA A 184 -11.23 -1.81 6.54
N THR A 185 -11.60 -1.82 5.25
CA THR A 185 -10.69 -2.17 4.15
C THR A 185 -9.55 -1.15 4.03
N ILE A 186 -9.85 0.15 4.12
CA ILE A 186 -8.84 1.21 4.10
C ILE A 186 -7.86 1.02 5.28
N VAL A 187 -8.38 0.85 6.49
CA VAL A 187 -7.55 0.59 7.68
C VAL A 187 -6.73 -0.69 7.51
N ALA A 188 -7.32 -1.76 6.97
CA ALA A 188 -6.64 -3.02 6.75
C ALA A 188 -5.47 -2.86 5.78
N THR A 189 -5.64 -2.16 4.65
CA THR A 189 -4.55 -1.96 3.68
C THR A 189 -3.35 -1.22 4.27
N LEU A 190 -3.58 -0.33 5.25
CA LEU A 190 -2.52 0.46 5.89
C LEU A 190 -1.88 -0.28 7.07
N LEU A 191 -2.70 -0.86 7.96
CA LEU A 191 -2.26 -1.34 9.26
C LEU A 191 -2.09 -2.84 9.38
N VAL A 192 -2.61 -3.67 8.47
CA VAL A 192 -2.41 -5.14 8.50
C VAL A 192 -0.94 -5.54 8.64
N PRO A 193 0.02 -4.91 7.91
CA PRO A 193 1.42 -5.23 8.09
C PRO A 193 1.93 -5.03 9.52
N SER A 194 1.49 -3.98 10.20
CA SER A 194 1.86 -3.69 11.58
C SER A 194 1.10 -4.54 12.59
N VAL A 195 -0.20 -4.77 12.38
CA VAL A 195 -1.04 -5.65 13.22
C VAL A 195 -0.45 -7.05 13.25
N LEU A 196 -0.26 -7.68 12.08
CA LEU A 196 0.29 -9.05 11.99
C LEU A 196 1.71 -9.15 12.56
N ALA A 197 2.54 -8.11 12.37
CA ALA A 197 3.87 -8.07 12.95
C ALA A 197 3.87 -8.04 14.48
N THR A 198 2.84 -7.46 15.11
CA THR A 198 2.73 -7.35 16.56
C THR A 198 1.98 -8.52 17.22
N THR A 199 0.93 -9.03 16.59
CA THR A 199 0.07 -10.09 17.13
C THR A 199 0.56 -11.48 16.77
N ASP A 200 1.24 -11.66 15.62
CA ASP A 200 1.61 -12.98 15.06
C ASP A 200 0.39 -13.89 14.81
N GLU A 201 -0.80 -13.30 14.69
CA GLU A 201 -2.07 -14.01 14.50
C GLU A 201 -2.42 -14.16 13.02
N ASP A 202 -3.58 -14.76 12.74
CA ASP A 202 -4.02 -15.09 11.39
C ASP A 202 -4.90 -13.99 10.77
N ALA A 203 -5.29 -14.18 9.50
CA ALA A 203 -6.02 -13.19 8.72
C ALA A 203 -7.32 -12.74 9.39
N PHE A 204 -8.02 -13.66 10.05
CA PHE A 204 -9.28 -13.42 10.74
C PHE A 204 -9.13 -12.45 11.91
N GLU A 205 -8.09 -12.64 12.74
CA GLU A 205 -7.81 -11.69 13.81
C GLU A 205 -7.43 -10.33 13.25
N ALA A 206 -6.61 -10.28 12.18
CA ALA A 206 -6.25 -9.01 11.55
C ALA A 206 -7.47 -8.24 11.02
N ILE A 207 -8.50 -8.94 10.53
CA ILE A 207 -9.79 -8.34 10.17
C ILE A 207 -10.47 -7.74 11.40
N PHE A 208 -10.59 -8.49 12.50
CA PHE A 208 -11.22 -8.00 13.73
C PHE A 208 -10.50 -6.78 14.31
N GLN A 209 -9.18 -6.80 14.31
CA GLN A 209 -8.39 -5.66 14.77
C GLN A 209 -8.61 -4.43 13.88
N SER A 210 -8.74 -4.63 12.56
CA SER A 210 -9.07 -3.53 11.64
C SER A 210 -10.44 -2.91 11.96
N PHE A 211 -11.45 -3.74 12.24
CA PHE A 211 -12.77 -3.25 12.70
C PHE A 211 -12.70 -2.55 14.05
N SER A 212 -11.95 -3.11 15.00
CA SER A 212 -11.77 -2.54 16.33
C SER A 212 -11.14 -1.14 16.24
N ILE A 213 -10.14 -0.95 15.39
CA ILE A 213 -9.50 0.36 15.17
C ILE A 213 -10.48 1.37 14.60
N VAL A 214 -11.28 0.99 13.59
CA VAL A 214 -12.30 1.86 12.99
C VAL A 214 -13.34 2.29 14.02
N TRP A 215 -13.81 1.37 14.86
CA TRP A 215 -14.92 1.62 15.79
C TRP A 215 -14.47 2.34 17.08
N SER A 216 -13.40 1.86 17.70
CA SER A 216 -13.05 2.28 19.07
C SER A 216 -12.36 3.64 19.12
N HIS A 217 -11.54 3.98 18.12
CA HIS A 217 -10.68 5.18 18.18
C HIS A 217 -10.47 5.85 16.81
N PRO A 218 -11.54 6.19 16.05
CA PRO A 218 -11.40 6.71 14.68
C PRO A 218 -10.62 8.03 14.62
N TRP A 219 -10.87 8.96 15.55
CA TRP A 219 -10.19 10.25 15.59
C TRP A 219 -8.70 10.12 15.92
N ARG A 220 -8.35 9.20 16.81
CA ARG A 220 -6.96 8.91 17.15
C ARG A 220 -6.23 8.31 15.96
N PHE A 221 -6.88 7.40 15.23
CA PHE A 221 -6.34 6.81 14.01
C PHE A 221 -6.05 7.90 12.96
N ILE A 222 -7.03 8.75 12.63
CA ILE A 222 -6.87 9.82 11.64
C ILE A 222 -5.73 10.77 12.04
N PHE A 223 -5.68 11.18 13.31
CA PHE A 223 -4.63 12.10 13.79
C PHE A 223 -3.23 11.46 13.73
N TYR A 224 -3.11 10.19 14.13
CA TYR A 224 -1.82 9.49 14.16
C TYR A 224 -1.31 9.17 12.75
N GLU A 225 -2.20 8.78 11.85
CA GLU A 225 -1.85 8.52 10.46
C GLU A 225 -1.51 9.82 9.73
N GLY A 226 -2.27 10.90 9.97
CA GLY A 226 -1.96 12.23 9.44
C GLY A 226 -0.60 12.75 9.89
N LEU A 227 -0.26 12.59 11.18
CA LEU A 227 1.07 12.94 11.69
C LEU A 227 2.17 12.08 11.04
N THR A 228 1.92 10.79 10.86
CA THR A 228 2.86 9.86 10.21
C THR A 228 3.12 10.26 8.76
N LEU A 229 2.08 10.69 8.03
CA LEU A 229 2.19 11.18 6.66
C LEU A 229 3.00 12.47 6.58
N ILE A 230 2.79 13.44 7.48
CA ILE A 230 3.59 14.67 7.51
C ILE A 230 5.07 14.33 7.76
N LEU A 231 5.35 13.44 8.71
CA LEU A 231 6.72 13.03 9.04
C LEU A 231 7.37 12.25 7.90
N SER A 232 6.63 11.41 7.18
CA SER A 232 7.16 10.66 6.03
C SER A 232 7.51 11.59 4.88
N LEU A 233 6.70 12.63 4.61
CA LEU A 233 7.00 13.66 3.62
C LEU A 233 8.24 14.48 3.99
N LEU A 234 8.38 14.88 5.27
CA LEU A 234 9.57 15.57 5.74
C LEU A 234 10.83 14.69 5.64
N ALA A 235 10.72 13.40 5.98
CA ALA A 235 11.82 12.45 5.86
C ALA A 235 12.21 12.22 4.39
N LEU A 236 11.23 12.11 3.50
CA LEU A 236 11.44 12.02 2.05
C LEU A 236 12.15 13.26 1.51
N GLY A 237 11.67 14.46 1.89
CA GLY A 237 12.30 15.73 1.50
C GLY A 237 13.74 15.85 1.99
N GLY A 238 14.01 15.46 3.24
CA GLY A 238 15.36 15.40 3.79
C GLY A 238 16.27 14.44 3.01
N MET A 239 15.80 13.22 2.76
CA MET A 239 16.56 12.22 2.00
C MET A 239 16.82 12.67 0.55
N ALA A 240 15.83 13.28 -0.11
CA ALA A 240 15.95 13.81 -1.45
C ALA A 240 16.98 14.95 -1.52
N PHE A 241 17.02 15.84 -0.51
CA PHE A 241 18.04 16.88 -0.40
C PHE A 241 19.45 16.28 -0.32
N PHE A 242 19.67 15.32 0.59
CA PHE A 242 20.98 14.68 0.71
C PHE A 242 21.39 13.91 -0.55
N MET A 243 20.45 13.22 -1.21
CA MET A 243 20.70 12.53 -2.46
C MET A 243 21.11 13.51 -3.57
N LYS A 244 20.45 14.66 -3.68
CA LYS A 244 20.81 15.72 -4.62
C LYS A 244 22.22 16.26 -4.37
N GLN A 245 22.58 16.49 -3.10
CA GLN A 245 23.95 16.93 -2.75
C GLN A 245 24.99 15.85 -3.08
N ALA A 246 24.68 14.58 -2.81
CA ALA A 246 25.55 13.47 -3.17
C ALA A 246 25.78 13.39 -4.69
N LEU A 247 24.73 13.57 -5.50
CA LEU A 247 24.84 13.64 -6.95
C LEU A 247 25.72 14.80 -7.41
N PHE A 248 25.59 15.99 -6.83
CA PHE A 248 26.48 17.10 -7.17
C PHE A 248 27.94 16.78 -6.86
N ILE A 249 28.23 16.19 -5.70
CA ILE A 249 29.60 15.80 -5.34
C ILE A 249 30.16 14.79 -6.35
N VAL A 250 29.37 13.78 -6.73
CA VAL A 250 29.72 12.83 -7.78
C VAL A 250 30.01 13.57 -9.09
N ASN A 251 29.09 14.41 -9.56
CA ASN A 251 29.27 15.14 -10.81
C ASN A 251 30.54 16.01 -10.78
N TYR A 252 30.82 16.73 -9.69
CA TYR A 252 32.05 17.53 -9.58
C TYR A 252 33.32 16.69 -9.56
N LEU A 253 33.33 15.58 -8.81
CA LEU A 253 34.50 14.69 -8.72
C LEU A 253 34.79 14.00 -10.05
N PHE A 254 33.76 13.51 -10.74
CA PHE A 254 33.91 12.81 -12.01
C PHE A 254 34.12 13.75 -13.21
N ALA A 255 33.52 14.95 -13.19
CA ALA A 255 33.76 15.97 -14.23
C ALA A 255 35.24 16.38 -14.31
N ALA A 256 35.97 16.34 -13.20
CA ALA A 256 37.42 16.61 -13.17
C ALA A 256 38.24 15.59 -13.98
N PHE A 257 37.74 14.37 -14.18
CA PHE A 257 38.46 13.29 -14.87
C PHE A 257 37.88 12.93 -16.25
N ILE A 258 36.58 13.07 -16.46
CA ILE A 258 35.88 12.55 -17.65
C ILE A 258 35.46 13.68 -18.62
N GLY A 259 35.54 14.95 -18.21
CA GLY A 259 35.18 16.11 -19.04
C GLY A 259 33.74 16.60 -18.79
N GLY A 260 33.38 17.71 -19.46
CA GLY A 260 32.20 18.54 -19.17
C GLY A 260 30.82 17.93 -19.43
N ASP A 261 30.74 16.73 -20.02
CA ASP A 261 29.47 16.09 -20.39
C ASP A 261 28.58 15.75 -19.16
N PHE A 262 29.17 15.68 -17.96
CA PHE A 262 28.46 15.38 -16.70
C PHE A 262 28.07 16.61 -15.88
N VAL A 263 28.43 17.83 -16.31
CA VAL A 263 28.23 19.05 -15.50
C VAL A 263 26.74 19.46 -15.42
N ASN A 264 25.89 18.94 -16.30
CA ASN A 264 24.48 19.32 -16.41
C ASN A 264 23.47 18.21 -16.01
N LEU A 265 23.90 17.18 -15.26
CA LEU A 265 23.01 16.15 -14.69
C LEU A 265 22.39 16.56 -13.36
#